data_AF-A0A6I0F7D3-F1
#
_entry.id   AF-A0A6I0F7D3-F1
#
_cell.length_a   1.000
_cell.length_b   1.000
_cell.length_c   1.000
_cell.angle_alpha   90.00
_cell.angle_beta   90.00
_cell.angle_gamma   90.00
#
_symmetry.space_group_name_H-M   'P 1'
#
loop_
_entity.id
_entity.type
_entity.pdbx_description
1 polymer ?
#
loop_
_entity_poly.entity_id
_entity_poly.type
_entity_poly.pdbx_seq_one_letter_code
_entity_poly.pdbx_strand_id
1 'polypeptide(L)'
;MHTSHHVLEAYMEVLVIYTIFILEAIGIFIIAYSAIRGFINYIRERLKFNDTCIKIEIAKGLALGLEFKLGGEVLRTILVRTMDEIKVLAAIIILRVILTYVIHWEISSEIHQDEEIRESIIKKKQYTEKENKQ
;
A
#
# COMPACT_ATOMS: atom_id res chain seq x y z
N MET A 1 26.84 -32.91 -22.41
CA MET A 1 26.96 -32.00 -21.26
C MET A 1 26.43 -30.59 -21.55
N HIS A 2 26.35 -30.13 -22.81
CA HIS A 2 25.75 -28.83 -23.18
C HIS A 2 24.22 -28.75 -23.07
N THR A 3 23.50 -29.85 -23.26
CA THR A 3 22.02 -29.87 -23.26
C THR A 3 21.42 -29.61 -21.88
N SER A 4 22.10 -29.99 -20.80
CA SER A 4 21.59 -29.87 -19.44
C SER A 4 21.46 -28.41 -18.96
N HIS A 5 22.32 -27.52 -19.46
CA HIS A 5 22.30 -26.09 -19.07
C HIS A 5 21.10 -25.35 -19.67
N HIS A 6 20.78 -25.58 -20.95
CA HIS A 6 19.63 -24.94 -21.60
C HIS A 6 18.28 -25.36 -21.01
N VAL A 7 18.16 -26.61 -20.58
CA VAL A 7 16.93 -27.12 -19.94
C VAL A 7 16.74 -26.49 -18.55
N LEU A 8 17.83 -26.28 -17.81
CA LEU A 8 17.78 -25.63 -16.50
C LEU A 8 17.43 -24.14 -16.61
N GLU A 9 17.97 -23.43 -17.60
CA GLU A 9 17.64 -22.02 -17.87
C GLU A 9 16.16 -21.84 -18.21
N ALA A 10 15.63 -22.67 -19.12
CA ALA A 10 14.20 -22.63 -19.49
C ALA A 10 13.29 -22.94 -18.28
N TYR A 11 13.69 -23.89 -17.43
CA TYR A 11 12.94 -24.22 -16.22
C TYR A 11 12.91 -23.05 -15.22
N MET A 12 14.06 -22.37 -15.03
CA MET A 12 14.17 -21.22 -14.15
C MET A 12 13.36 -20.02 -14.66
N GLU A 13 13.37 -19.76 -15.96
CA GLU A 13 12.58 -18.69 -16.57
C GLU A 13 11.09 -18.90 -16.31
N VAL A 14 10.59 -20.10 -16.59
CA VAL A 14 9.19 -20.47 -16.36
C VAL A 14 8.82 -20.33 -14.88
N LEU A 15 9.66 -20.80 -13.96
CA LEU A 15 9.43 -20.72 -12.53
C LEU A 15 9.32 -19.27 -12.04
N VAL A 16 10.24 -18.40 -12.48
CA VAL A 16 10.23 -16.99 -12.10
C VAL A 16 8.99 -16.29 -12.66
N ILE A 17 8.60 -16.57 -13.91
CA ILE A 17 7.37 -16.02 -14.51
C ILE A 17 6.15 -16.39 -13.67
N TYR A 18 5.98 -17.66 -13.31
CA TYR A 18 4.86 -18.09 -12.45
C TYR A 18 4.90 -17.42 -11.08
N THR A 19 6.09 -17.27 -10.49
CA THR A 19 6.25 -16.58 -9.19
C THR A 19 5.82 -15.12 -9.28
N ILE A 20 6.19 -14.42 -10.35
CA ILE A 20 5.77 -13.03 -10.58
C ILE A 20 4.25 -12.94 -10.66
N PHE A 21 3.60 -13.81 -11.44
CA PHE A 21 2.14 -13.82 -11.55
C PHE A 21 1.45 -14.08 -10.21
N ILE A 22 1.97 -15.00 -9.39
CA ILE A 22 1.42 -15.30 -8.07
C ILE A 22 1.55 -14.07 -7.14
N LEU A 23 2.71 -13.42 -7.11
CA LEU A 23 2.92 -12.24 -6.28
C LEU A 23 2.03 -11.06 -6.72
N GLU A 24 1.92 -10.83 -8.03
CA GLU A 24 1.02 -9.80 -8.57
C GLU A 24 -0.44 -10.10 -8.22
N ALA A 25 -0.88 -11.36 -8.35
CA ALA A 25 -2.24 -11.77 -8.00
C ALA A 25 -2.54 -11.57 -6.51
N ILE A 26 -1.62 -11.93 -5.62
CA ILE A 26 -1.74 -11.70 -4.18
C ILE A 26 -1.84 -10.20 -3.88
N GLY A 27 -0.96 -9.38 -4.47
CA GLY A 27 -0.98 -7.94 -4.28
C GLY A 27 -2.30 -7.31 -4.74
N ILE A 28 -2.80 -7.70 -5.92
CA ILE A 28 -4.10 -7.25 -6.45
C ILE A 28 -5.23 -7.67 -5.52
N PHE A 29 -5.23 -8.91 -5.05
CA PHE A 29 -6.25 -9.44 -4.16
C PHE A 29 -6.30 -8.67 -2.83
N ILE A 30 -5.16 -8.42 -2.20
CA ILE A 30 -5.08 -7.67 -0.93
C ILE A 30 -5.60 -6.24 -1.12
N ILE A 31 -5.13 -5.53 -2.16
CA ILE A 31 -5.59 -4.17 -2.48
C ILE A 31 -7.10 -4.15 -2.69
N ALA A 32 -7.63 -5.06 -3.51
CA ALA A 32 -9.04 -5.13 -3.81
C ALA A 32 -9.87 -5.43 -2.56
N TYR A 33 -9.46 -6.41 -1.76
CA TYR A 33 -10.17 -6.79 -0.53
C TYR A 33 -10.22 -5.64 0.48
N SER A 34 -9.08 -4.99 0.76
CA SER A 34 -9.01 -3.87 1.68
C SER A 34 -9.80 -2.66 1.18
N ALA A 35 -9.74 -2.36 -0.12
CA ALA A 35 -10.52 -1.28 -0.72
C ALA A 35 -12.03 -1.54 -0.64
N ILE A 36 -12.49 -2.75 -1.00
CA ILE A 36 -13.91 -3.12 -0.94
C ILE A 36 -14.41 -3.06 0.50
N ARG A 37 -13.68 -3.64 1.45
CA ARG A 37 -14.07 -3.66 2.86
C ARG A 37 -14.14 -2.23 3.43
N GLY A 38 -13.13 -1.41 3.15
CA GLY A 38 -13.11 -0.01 3.56
C GLY A 38 -14.26 0.79 2.95
N PHE A 39 -14.56 0.58 1.67
CA PHE A 39 -15.65 1.24 0.97
C PHE A 39 -17.04 0.84 1.50
N ILE A 40 -17.25 -0.46 1.80
CA ILE A 40 -18.49 -0.93 2.42
C ILE A 40 -18.71 -0.28 3.79
N ASN A 41 -17.66 -0.21 4.61
CA ASN A 41 -17.74 0.46 5.92
C ASN A 41 -18.01 1.95 5.77
N TYR A 42 -17.36 2.62 4.82
CA TYR A 42 -17.59 4.03 4.50
C TYR A 42 -19.05 4.34 4.13
N ILE A 43 -19.67 3.50 3.28
CA ILE A 43 -21.09 3.65 2.94
C ILE A 43 -21.98 3.40 4.16
N ARG A 44 -21.68 2.36 4.96
CA ARG A 44 -22.46 2.00 6.16
C ARG A 44 -22.48 3.14 7.18
N GLU A 45 -21.40 3.89 7.30
CA GLU A 45 -21.26 5.03 8.22
C GLU A 45 -21.83 6.36 7.66
N ARG A 46 -22.76 6.29 6.70
CA ARG A 46 -23.44 7.45 6.11
C ARG A 46 -22.47 8.43 5.44
N LEU A 47 -21.44 7.92 4.77
CA LEU A 47 -20.44 8.73 4.05
C LEU A 47 -19.60 9.65 4.95
N LYS A 48 -19.53 9.36 6.26
CA LYS A 48 -18.62 10.07 7.16
C LYS A 48 -17.20 9.54 6.97
N PHE A 49 -16.38 10.31 6.27
CA PHE A 49 -14.98 9.96 5.96
C PHE A 49 -14.04 10.10 7.18
N ASN A 50 -14.56 10.43 8.36
CA ASN A 50 -13.76 10.81 9.53
C ASN A 50 -13.39 9.64 10.45
N ASP A 51 -13.73 8.40 10.09
CA ASP A 51 -13.29 7.23 10.85
C ASP A 51 -11.83 6.90 10.49
N THR A 52 -10.92 7.36 11.35
CA THR A 52 -9.48 7.10 11.29
C THR A 52 -9.19 5.59 11.18
N CYS A 53 -10.04 4.73 11.75
CA CYS A 53 -9.86 3.28 11.72
C CYS A 53 -10.01 2.71 10.30
N ILE A 54 -11.00 3.21 9.53
CA ILE A 54 -11.22 2.80 8.13
C ILE A 54 -10.04 3.24 7.26
N LYS A 55 -9.56 4.49 7.42
CA LYS A 55 -8.40 5.01 6.68
C LYS A 55 -7.15 4.17 6.92
N ILE A 56 -6.86 3.83 8.18
CA ILE A 56 -5.70 3.01 8.56
C ILE A 56 -5.79 1.61 7.93
N GLU A 57 -6.97 0.99 7.93
CA GLU A 57 -7.15 -0.36 7.37
C GLU A 57 -6.93 -0.39 5.85
N ILE A 58 -7.47 0.59 5.12
CA ILE A 58 -7.26 0.74 3.68
C ILE A 58 -5.78 1.01 3.39
N ALA A 59 -5.14 1.94 4.12
CA ALA A 59 -3.74 2.29 3.93
C ALA A 59 -2.81 1.09 4.15
N LYS A 60 -3.05 0.28 5.19
CA LYS A 60 -2.29 -0.95 5.44
C LYS A 60 -2.45 -1.97 4.32
N GLY A 61 -3.67 -2.16 3.82
CA GLY A 61 -3.94 -3.05 2.70
C GLY A 61 -3.25 -2.62 1.40
N LEU A 62 -3.29 -1.30 1.12
CA LEU A 62 -2.59 -0.71 -0.02
C LEU A 62 -1.08 -0.90 0.10
N ALA A 63 -0.49 -0.58 1.26
CA ALA A 63 0.94 -0.74 1.49
C ALA A 63 1.38 -2.21 1.29
N LEU A 64 0.68 -3.16 1.92
CA LEU A 64 1.00 -4.58 1.82
C LEU A 64 0.89 -5.09 0.37
N GLY A 65 -0.18 -4.75 -0.35
CA GLY A 65 -0.32 -5.19 -1.74
C GLY A 65 0.72 -4.57 -2.67
N LEU A 66 1.18 -3.35 -2.39
CA LEU A 66 2.28 -2.72 -3.13
C LEU A 66 3.63 -3.39 -2.88
N GLU A 67 3.90 -3.88 -1.67
CA GLU A 67 5.10 -4.68 -1.37
C GLU A 67 5.12 -5.98 -2.19
N PHE A 68 3.99 -6.68 -2.30
CA PHE A 68 3.88 -7.87 -3.15
C PHE A 68 4.10 -7.54 -4.64
N LYS A 69 3.55 -6.44 -5.14
CA LYS A 69 3.82 -5.99 -6.52
C LYS A 69 5.29 -5.62 -6.73
N LEU A 70 5.92 -4.98 -5.76
CA LEU A 70 7.34 -4.66 -5.80
C LEU A 70 8.20 -5.94 -5.86
N GLY A 71 7.85 -6.97 -5.09
CA GLY A 71 8.52 -8.27 -5.14
C GLY A 71 8.49 -8.91 -6.53
N GLY A 72 7.33 -8.87 -7.20
CA GLY A 72 7.20 -9.33 -8.60
C GLY A 72 8.03 -8.49 -9.58
N GLU A 73 8.09 -7.18 -9.36
CA GLU A 73 8.88 -6.24 -10.18
C GLU A 73 10.39 -6.50 -10.05
N VAL A 74 10.87 -6.74 -8.83
CA VAL A 74 12.25 -7.14 -8.55
C VAL A 74 12.58 -8.48 -9.21
N LEU A 75 11.71 -9.50 -9.08
CA LEU A 75 11.93 -10.78 -9.75
C LEU A 75 11.98 -10.65 -11.28
N ARG A 76 11.22 -9.71 -11.88
CA ARG A 76 11.24 -9.47 -13.32
C ARG A 76 12.61 -8.96 -13.81
N THR A 77 13.36 -8.23 -12.98
CA THR A 77 14.75 -7.83 -13.29
C THR A 77 15.73 -9.00 -13.40
N ILE A 78 15.40 -10.16 -12.82
CA ILE A 78 16.24 -11.36 -12.91
C ILE A 78 16.16 -11.98 -14.32
N LEU A 79 15.00 -11.87 -14.97
CA LEU A 79 14.77 -12.37 -16.32
C LEU A 79 15.21 -11.37 -17.39
N VAL A 80 14.94 -10.09 -17.13
CA VAL A 80 15.19 -8.98 -18.06
C VAL A 80 16.56 -8.37 -17.79
N ARG A 81 17.53 -8.66 -18.67
CA ARG A 81 18.89 -8.10 -18.60
C ARG A 81 19.17 -7.01 -19.64
N THR A 82 18.18 -6.62 -20.45
CA THR A 82 18.39 -5.57 -21.46
C THR A 82 18.30 -4.19 -20.82
N MET A 83 19.22 -3.29 -21.20
CA MET A 83 19.30 -1.96 -20.59
C MET A 83 18.04 -1.11 -20.83
N ASP A 84 17.28 -1.38 -21.89
CA ASP A 84 16.10 -0.59 -22.23
C ASP A 84 14.87 -1.01 -21.42
N GLU A 85 14.69 -2.31 -21.19
CA GLU A 85 13.58 -2.79 -20.35
C GLU A 85 13.80 -2.45 -18.87
N ILE A 86 15.05 -2.46 -18.40
CA ILE A 86 15.42 -2.00 -17.04
C ILE A 86 15.08 -0.51 -16.85
N LYS A 87 15.30 0.35 -17.86
CA LYS A 87 14.97 1.79 -17.77
C LYS A 87 13.48 2.03 -17.61
N VAL A 88 12.65 1.33 -18.38
CA VAL A 88 11.19 1.45 -18.30
C VAL A 88 10.70 0.99 -16.93
N LEU A 89 11.22 -0.13 -16.44
CA LEU A 89 10.89 -0.64 -15.12
C LEU A 89 11.30 0.34 -14.01
N ALA A 90 12.53 0.86 -14.06
CA ALA A 90 13.01 1.84 -13.09
C ALA A 90 12.15 3.12 -13.09
N ALA A 91 11.70 3.59 -14.25
CA ALA A 91 10.79 4.73 -14.35
C ALA A 91 9.43 4.45 -13.67
N ILE A 92 8.87 3.25 -13.84
CA ILE A 92 7.62 2.84 -13.19
C ILE A 92 7.79 2.76 -11.67
N ILE A 93 8.90 2.21 -11.18
CA ILE A 93 9.22 2.13 -9.75
C ILE A 93 9.34 3.54 -9.16
N ILE A 94 10.07 4.45 -9.81
CA ILE A 94 10.21 5.85 -9.35
C ILE A 94 8.84 6.52 -9.27
N LEU A 95 8.02 6.38 -10.32
CA LEU A 95 6.66 6.92 -10.32
C LEU A 95 5.83 6.37 -9.15
N ARG A 96 5.94 5.06 -8.88
CA ARG A 96 5.25 4.41 -7.76
C ARG A 96 5.71 4.97 -6.42
N VAL A 97 7.01 5.20 -6.22
CA VAL A 97 7.55 5.80 -4.98
C VAL A 97 7.02 7.21 -4.79
N ILE A 98 7.02 8.04 -5.84
CA ILE A 98 6.49 9.41 -5.77
C ILE A 98 5.02 9.40 -5.40
N LEU A 99 4.18 8.61 -6.11
CA LEU A 99 2.74 8.56 -5.85
C LEU A 99 2.43 8.05 -4.44
N THR A 100 3.11 6.98 -4.02
CA THR A 100 2.93 6.39 -2.67
C THR A 100 3.36 7.37 -1.58
N TYR A 101 4.45 8.10 -1.79
CA TYR A 101 4.94 9.11 -0.85
C TYR A 101 3.97 10.30 -0.71
N VAL A 102 3.42 10.78 -1.83
CA VAL A 102 2.42 11.86 -1.83
C VAL A 102 1.19 11.45 -1.00
N ILE A 103 0.66 10.25 -1.22
CA ILE A 103 -0.49 9.73 -0.47
C ILE A 103 -0.15 9.57 1.02
N HIS A 104 1.05 9.07 1.35
CA HIS A 104 1.48 8.93 2.74
C HIS A 104 1.60 10.28 3.46
N TRP A 105 2.11 11.30 2.77
CA TRP A 105 2.24 12.64 3.33
C TRP A 105 0.87 13.29 3.60
N GLU A 106 -0.07 13.12 2.68
CA GLU A 106 -1.45 13.59 2.83
C GLU A 106 -2.15 12.92 4.03
N ILE A 107 -2.03 11.59 4.15
CA ILE A 107 -2.59 10.84 5.28
C ILE A 107 -1.96 11.26 6.61
N SER A 108 -0.64 11.44 6.67
CA SER A 108 0.04 11.84 7.91
C SER A 108 -0.34 13.26 8.34
N SER A 109 -0.58 14.16 7.38
CA SER A 109 -1.05 15.52 7.67
C SER A 109 -2.45 15.53 8.27
N GLU A 110 -3.36 14.72 7.74
CA GLU A 110 -4.73 14.62 8.27
C GLU A 110 -4.77 14.01 9.68
N ILE A 111 -3.94 12.99 9.96
CA ILE A 111 -3.89 12.34 11.28
C ILE A 111 -3.45 13.32 12.38
N HIS A 112 -2.41 14.12 12.12
CA HIS A 112 -1.91 15.09 13.13
C HIS A 112 -2.94 16.18 13.41
N GLN A 113 -3.68 16.61 12.39
CA GLN A 113 -4.71 17.63 12.54
C GLN A 113 -5.91 17.12 13.36
N ASP A 114 -6.28 15.84 13.21
CA ASP A 114 -7.33 15.20 14.01
C ASP A 114 -6.92 15.00 15.49
N GLU A 115 -5.65 14.71 15.77
CA GLU A 115 -5.13 14.59 17.15
C GLU A 115 -5.13 15.94 17.89
N GLU A 116 -4.68 17.02 17.25
CA GLU A 116 -4.70 18.36 17.85
C GLU A 116 -6.13 18.83 18.17
N ILE A 117 -7.08 18.56 17.28
CA ILE A 117 -8.51 18.87 17.51
C ILE A 117 -9.03 18.05 18.70
N ARG A 118 -8.72 16.74 18.78
CA ARG A 118 -9.13 15.90 19.92
C ARG A 118 -8.55 16.38 21.24
N GLU A 119 -7.27 16.73 21.29
CA GLU A 119 -6.65 17.26 22.52
C GLU A 119 -7.29 18.58 22.96
N SER A 120 -7.57 19.48 22.02
CA SER A 120 -8.23 20.76 22.32
C SER A 120 -9.64 20.58 22.89
N ILE A 121 -10.41 19.60 22.38
CA ILE A 121 -11.75 19.26 22.88
C ILE A 121 -11.68 18.65 24.29
N ILE A 122 -10.72 17.75 24.55
CA ILE A 122 -10.53 17.11 25.86
C ILE A 122 -10.13 18.15 26.92
N LYS A 123 -9.17 19.02 26.60
CA LYS A 123 -8.79 20.14 27.49
C LYS A 123 -10.00 21.01 27.79
N LYS A 124 -10.77 21.41 26.78
CA LYS A 124 -11.94 22.28 26.95
C LYS A 124 -13.01 21.66 27.86
N LYS A 125 -13.29 20.36 27.71
CA LYS A 125 -14.19 19.63 28.62
C LYS A 125 -13.68 19.62 30.07
N GLN A 126 -12.39 19.40 30.29
CA GLN A 126 -11.81 19.42 31.64
C GLN A 126 -11.85 20.80 32.29
N TYR A 127 -11.69 21.89 31.51
CA TYR A 127 -11.88 23.25 32.03
C TYR A 127 -13.33 23.49 32.45
N THR A 128 -14.29 23.16 31.59
CA THR A 128 -15.73 23.35 31.88
C THR A 128 -16.22 22.49 33.05
N GLU A 129 -15.73 21.26 33.21
CA GLU A 129 -16.09 20.42 34.38
C GLU A 129 -15.50 20.92 35.71
N LYS A 130 -14.34 21.59 35.67
CA LYS A 130 -13.74 22.20 36.87
C LYS A 130 -14.49 23.47 37.28
N GLU A 131 -14.92 24.27 36.32
CA GLU A 131 -15.66 25.52 36.55
C GLU A 131 -17.07 25.26 37.12
N ASN A 132 -17.76 24.21 36.67
CA ASN A 132 -19.08 23.83 37.19
C ASN A 132 -19.06 23.15 38.58
N LYS A 133 -17.89 22.80 39.12
CA LYS A 133 -17.74 22.19 40.45
C LYS A 133 -17.30 23.20 41.53
N GLN A 134 -17.14 24.46 41.16
CA GLN A 134 -16.77 25.57 42.03
C GLN A 134 -17.99 26.44 42.33
#